data_AF-A0A5Q4BZN0-F1
#
_entry.id   AF-A0A5Q4BZN0-F1
#
_cell.length_a   1.000
_cell.length_b   1.000
_cell.length_c   1.000
_cell.angle_alpha   90.00
_cell.angle_beta   90.00
_cell.angle_gamma   90.00
#
_symmetry.space_group_name_H-M   'P 1'
#
loop_
_entity.id
_entity.type
_entity.pdbx_description
1 polymer ?
#
loop_
_entity_poly.entity_id
_entity_poly.type
_entity_poly.pdbx_seq_one_letter_code
_entity_poly.pdbx_strand_id
1 'polypeptide(L)'
;MASLFQLPEELLLSPLYERFPCREYQIRSLATLLHPTAAPCRNLVVYGTEATGKSAVVEALLQTLSKASDKEPEPEPSLKFAVINSVQCITGRHLFERTVASVVDAIQWEAPPKKCETLAQLMVELCKMLKYTQRPEGWRLVLVFDAVDRQRDAPPTLLTALARLSEVIPCLTCVFIVTAPPPGFLRTSFAQHIQFSNYTKQEFVKILSATPPPPTPTTTQDDTNFLWSRFCGAVCDALTTSASRTLPSCRHSCEALWPRFTAPILARTHGPREFSKLLIASRVHFQDESLLNPSIVFVKPGAASLVTAVNGHGPGPAGTPSKHATAQQAMSTATADLTTLLPTTTRLLLLAAYLASHNAAKHDLVLFSTYHHGRRKRRGGGFVAPKRGRPSKHKKISRKLLGAHAFVLERMLAIFAALRCEWAADDGLAVGSVVDGDVGMAISTLASLRLLMKVGMAGDPMDRGGKWRINVGWDVIRGVGRSLGIEVEEWLVD
;
A
#
# COMPACT_ATOMS: atom_id res chain seq x y z
N MET A 1 -44.22 -34.77 6.10
CA MET A 1 -43.25 -34.46 5.02
C MET A 1 -42.46 -33.25 5.48
N ALA A 2 -41.30 -33.45 6.08
CA ALA A 2 -40.43 -32.33 6.47
C ALA A 2 -40.01 -31.59 5.19
N SER A 3 -40.08 -30.26 5.18
CA SER A 3 -39.67 -29.46 4.03
C SER A 3 -38.19 -29.72 3.74
N LEU A 4 -37.90 -30.32 2.58
CA LEU A 4 -36.53 -30.59 2.10
C LEU A 4 -35.68 -29.32 1.95
N PHE A 5 -36.31 -28.15 1.99
CA PHE A 5 -35.68 -26.85 1.89
C PHE A 5 -36.19 -25.96 3.04
N GLN A 6 -35.29 -25.58 3.94
CA GLN A 6 -35.58 -24.62 5.00
C GLN A 6 -34.50 -23.55 4.99
N LEU A 7 -34.92 -22.29 4.85
CA LEU A 7 -34.02 -21.16 4.96
C LEU A 7 -33.66 -20.96 6.44
N PRO A 8 -32.44 -20.49 6.74
CA PRO A 8 -32.08 -20.08 8.09
C PRO A 8 -33.08 -19.04 8.60
N GLU A 9 -33.50 -19.16 9.84
CA GLU A 9 -34.41 -18.19 10.44
C GLU A 9 -33.80 -16.79 10.40
N GLU A 10 -34.59 -15.78 10.00
CA GLU A 10 -34.09 -14.39 9.96
C GLU A 10 -33.67 -13.88 11.34
N LEU A 11 -34.20 -14.48 12.42
CA LEU A 11 -33.83 -14.20 13.80
C LEU A 11 -32.38 -14.59 14.12
N LEU A 12 -31.84 -15.65 13.49
CA LEU A 12 -30.42 -16.02 13.66
C LEU A 12 -29.50 -15.01 12.97
N LEU A 13 -29.97 -14.36 11.92
CA LEU A 13 -29.20 -13.41 11.12
C LEU A 13 -29.28 -11.97 11.66
N SER A 14 -30.26 -11.64 12.50
CA SER A 14 -30.47 -10.29 13.03
C SER A 14 -29.24 -9.70 13.74
N PRO A 15 -28.48 -10.44 14.58
CA PRO A 15 -27.29 -9.87 15.24
C PRO A 15 -26.15 -9.59 14.23
N LEU A 16 -26.13 -10.30 13.10
CA LEU A 16 -25.15 -10.08 12.04
C LEU A 16 -25.48 -8.83 11.24
N TYR A 17 -26.76 -8.51 11.03
CA TYR A 17 -27.17 -7.26 10.37
C TYR A 17 -26.82 -6.03 11.22
N GLU A 18 -26.93 -6.14 12.55
CA GLU A 18 -26.51 -5.07 13.47
C GLU A 18 -24.99 -4.88 13.47
N ARG A 19 -24.23 -5.98 13.49
CA ARG A 19 -22.75 -5.94 13.50
C ARG A 19 -22.16 -5.49 12.16
N PHE A 20 -22.80 -5.88 11.04
CA PHE A 20 -22.33 -5.59 9.68
C PHE A 20 -23.44 -4.92 8.86
N PRO A 21 -23.74 -3.64 9.12
CA PRO A 21 -24.75 -2.93 8.34
C PRO A 21 -24.33 -2.80 6.88
N CYS A 22 -25.33 -2.71 5.99
CA CYS A 22 -25.14 -2.60 4.52
C CYS A 22 -24.60 -3.86 3.85
N ARG A 23 -24.59 -5.01 4.54
CA ARG A 23 -24.20 -6.33 4.02
C ARG A 23 -25.31 -7.36 4.10
N GLU A 24 -26.55 -6.93 4.25
CA GLU A 24 -27.71 -7.79 4.48
C GLU A 24 -27.91 -8.77 3.32
N TYR A 25 -27.77 -8.29 2.08
CA TYR A 25 -27.87 -9.13 0.88
C TYR A 25 -26.79 -10.21 0.80
N GLN A 26 -25.52 -9.85 1.07
CA GLN A 26 -24.41 -10.79 1.06
C GLN A 26 -24.55 -11.81 2.19
N ILE A 27 -24.96 -11.38 3.39
CA ILE A 27 -25.18 -12.26 4.54
C ILE A 27 -26.29 -13.28 4.23
N ARG A 28 -27.42 -12.84 3.69
CA ARG A 28 -28.52 -13.74 3.27
C ARG A 28 -28.07 -14.73 2.21
N SER A 29 -27.36 -14.26 1.18
CA SER A 29 -26.86 -15.10 0.11
C SER A 29 -25.87 -16.16 0.62
N LEU A 30 -24.95 -15.75 1.51
CA LEU A 30 -24.00 -16.66 2.17
C LEU A 30 -24.72 -17.68 3.06
N ALA A 31 -25.71 -17.25 3.84
CA ALA A 31 -26.47 -18.12 4.72
C ALA A 31 -27.21 -19.21 3.91
N THR A 32 -27.89 -18.83 2.82
CA THR A 32 -28.58 -19.78 1.93
C THR A 32 -27.63 -20.80 1.28
N LEU A 33 -26.41 -20.39 0.93
CA LEU A 33 -25.43 -21.22 0.22
C LEU A 33 -24.55 -22.09 1.13
N LEU A 34 -24.54 -21.81 2.43
CA LEU A 34 -23.74 -22.53 3.43
C LEU A 34 -24.61 -23.39 4.36
N HIS A 35 -25.89 -23.05 4.55
CA HIS A 35 -26.77 -23.80 5.44
C HIS A 35 -27.06 -25.21 4.91
N PRO A 36 -26.95 -26.26 5.74
CA PRO A 36 -27.10 -27.63 5.25
C PRO A 36 -28.47 -28.01 4.70
N THR A 37 -29.56 -27.45 5.25
CA THR A 37 -30.96 -27.68 4.79
C THR A 37 -31.43 -26.72 3.69
N ALA A 38 -30.60 -25.75 3.28
CA ALA A 38 -30.96 -24.79 2.23
C ALA A 38 -30.47 -25.27 0.86
N ALA A 39 -29.66 -24.47 0.16
CA ALA A 39 -29.08 -24.82 -1.14
C ALA A 39 -27.54 -24.82 -1.06
N PRO A 40 -26.94 -25.79 -0.35
CA PRO A 40 -25.52 -25.79 -0.09
C PRO A 40 -24.71 -26.01 -1.37
N CYS A 41 -23.75 -25.13 -1.60
CA CYS A 41 -22.85 -25.21 -2.74
C CYS A 41 -21.56 -25.99 -2.41
N ARG A 42 -20.88 -26.53 -3.43
CA ARG A 42 -19.59 -27.23 -3.27
C ARG A 42 -18.43 -26.25 -3.20
N ASN A 43 -18.38 -25.31 -4.14
CA ASN A 43 -17.35 -24.27 -4.23
C ASN A 43 -18.02 -22.90 -4.26
N LEU A 44 -17.55 -22.03 -3.36
CA LEU A 44 -18.01 -20.66 -3.23
C LEU A 44 -16.83 -19.71 -3.34
N VAL A 45 -16.94 -18.69 -4.19
CA VAL A 45 -15.93 -17.64 -4.34
C VAL A 45 -16.51 -16.33 -3.83
N VAL A 46 -15.97 -15.85 -2.72
CA VAL A 46 -16.32 -14.55 -2.14
C VAL A 46 -15.26 -13.55 -2.56
N TYR A 47 -15.64 -12.54 -3.36
CA TYR A 47 -14.68 -11.61 -3.91
C TYR A 47 -15.04 -10.14 -3.71
N GLY A 48 -14.04 -9.27 -3.69
CA GLY A 48 -14.20 -7.83 -3.52
C GLY A 48 -12.92 -7.19 -3.01
N THR A 49 -12.79 -5.88 -3.13
CA THR A 49 -11.56 -5.17 -2.73
C THR A 49 -11.22 -5.36 -1.24
N GLU A 50 -10.01 -4.99 -0.85
CA GLU A 50 -9.60 -5.03 0.55
C GLU A 50 -10.52 -4.18 1.44
N ALA A 51 -10.68 -4.60 2.70
CA ALA A 51 -11.47 -3.89 3.71
C ALA A 51 -12.99 -3.76 3.43
N THR A 52 -13.57 -4.63 2.61
CA THR A 52 -15.04 -4.73 2.42
C THR A 52 -15.75 -5.61 3.47
N GLY A 53 -15.01 -6.16 4.44
CA GLY A 53 -15.55 -6.98 5.52
C GLY A 53 -15.76 -8.47 5.19
N LYS A 54 -15.30 -8.94 4.02
CA LYS A 54 -15.48 -10.35 3.56
C LYS A 54 -15.13 -11.38 4.63
N SER A 55 -13.89 -11.37 5.12
CA SER A 55 -13.39 -12.35 6.08
C SER A 55 -14.16 -12.30 7.40
N ALA A 56 -14.42 -11.10 7.92
CA ALA A 56 -15.17 -10.91 9.16
C ALA A 56 -16.63 -11.35 9.07
N VAL A 57 -17.30 -11.10 7.93
CA VAL A 57 -18.69 -11.51 7.69
C VAL A 57 -18.79 -13.03 7.54
N VAL A 58 -17.91 -13.66 6.76
CA VAL A 58 -17.90 -15.11 6.56
C VAL A 58 -17.61 -15.83 7.87
N GLU A 59 -16.61 -15.38 8.63
CA GLU A 59 -16.26 -15.97 9.93
C GLU A 59 -17.40 -15.82 10.95
N ALA A 60 -17.98 -14.62 11.09
CA ALA A 60 -19.06 -14.39 12.03
C ALA A 60 -20.32 -15.19 11.66
N LEU A 61 -20.64 -15.31 10.36
CA LEU A 61 -21.76 -16.12 9.90
C LEU A 61 -21.55 -17.60 10.24
N LEU A 62 -20.38 -18.15 9.94
CA LEU A 62 -20.07 -19.55 10.24
C LEU A 62 -20.08 -19.84 11.74
N GLN A 63 -19.62 -18.91 12.57
CA GLN A 63 -19.73 -19.01 14.03
C GLN A 63 -21.19 -19.04 14.50
N THR A 64 -22.06 -18.20 13.93
CA THR A 64 -23.48 -18.19 14.28
C THR A 64 -24.18 -19.47 13.85
N LEU A 65 -23.93 -19.94 12.62
CA LEU A 65 -24.53 -21.17 12.10
C LEU A 65 -24.05 -22.43 12.85
N SER A 66 -22.76 -22.49 13.20
CA SER A 66 -22.23 -23.60 14.01
C SER A 66 -22.81 -23.62 15.43
N LYS A 67 -23.07 -22.45 16.04
CA LYS A 67 -23.65 -22.36 17.39
C LYS A 67 -25.13 -22.70 17.43
N ALA A 68 -25.87 -22.36 16.37
CA ALA A 68 -27.29 -22.72 16.26
C ALA A 68 -27.46 -24.24 16.27
N SER A 69 -26.62 -24.94 15.50
CA SER A 69 -26.59 -26.40 15.45
C SER A 69 -26.26 -27.09 16.79
N ASP A 70 -25.62 -26.42 17.75
CA ASP A 70 -25.25 -27.04 19.03
C ASP A 70 -26.35 -26.84 20.12
N LYS A 71 -27.39 -26.03 19.86
CA LYS A 71 -28.38 -25.61 20.87
C LYS A 71 -29.70 -26.37 20.85
N GLU A 72 -30.06 -27.00 19.73
CA GLU A 72 -31.32 -27.74 19.63
C GLU A 72 -31.12 -29.25 19.82
N PRO A 73 -31.98 -29.93 20.62
CA PRO A 73 -31.91 -31.38 20.87
C PRO A 73 -32.54 -32.24 19.74
N GLU A 74 -33.09 -31.62 18.70
CA GLU A 74 -33.65 -32.27 17.50
C GLU A 74 -32.53 -32.63 16.51
N PRO A 75 -32.74 -33.57 15.55
CA PRO A 75 -31.74 -34.01 14.59
C PRO A 75 -31.54 -32.96 13.48
N GLU A 76 -31.11 -31.76 13.85
CA GLU A 76 -30.72 -30.74 12.89
C GLU A 76 -29.38 -31.08 12.24
N PRO A 77 -29.17 -30.68 10.97
CA PRO A 77 -27.92 -30.93 10.29
C PRO A 77 -26.78 -30.11 10.90
N SER A 78 -25.72 -30.81 11.31
CA SER A 78 -24.58 -30.16 11.97
C SER A 78 -23.58 -29.55 11.00
N LEU A 79 -23.26 -28.28 11.25
CA LEU A 79 -22.29 -27.51 10.47
C LEU A 79 -21.03 -27.26 11.31
N LYS A 80 -19.90 -27.84 10.90
CA LYS A 80 -18.58 -27.46 11.42
C LYS A 80 -17.83 -26.65 10.37
N PHE A 81 -16.87 -25.84 10.80
CA PHE A 81 -16.08 -25.04 9.88
C PHE A 81 -14.63 -24.89 10.34
N ALA A 82 -13.75 -24.65 9.38
CA ALA A 82 -12.35 -24.34 9.62
C ALA A 82 -11.95 -23.15 8.74
N VAL A 83 -11.37 -22.11 9.35
CA VAL A 83 -10.89 -20.91 8.65
C VAL A 83 -9.37 -20.92 8.61
N ILE A 84 -8.81 -20.84 7.40
CA ILE A 84 -7.38 -20.84 7.15
C ILE A 84 -7.00 -19.50 6.51
N ASN A 85 -6.08 -18.79 7.16
CA ASN A 85 -5.50 -17.58 6.59
C ASN A 85 -4.34 -17.95 5.65
N SER A 86 -4.60 -17.84 4.35
CA SER A 86 -3.62 -18.23 3.32
C SER A 86 -2.42 -17.28 3.26
N VAL A 87 -2.56 -16.03 3.74
CA VAL A 87 -1.45 -15.05 3.79
C VAL A 87 -0.39 -15.46 4.81
N GLN A 88 -0.80 -16.10 5.90
CA GLN A 88 0.13 -16.62 6.91
C GLN A 88 0.90 -17.85 6.39
N CYS A 89 0.35 -18.55 5.40
CA CYS A 89 0.94 -19.73 4.80
C CYS A 89 1.91 -19.34 3.67
N ILE A 90 3.22 -19.31 3.96
CA ILE A 90 4.24 -18.90 2.99
C ILE A 90 4.32 -19.86 1.80
N THR A 91 4.30 -21.18 2.07
CA THR A 91 4.45 -22.24 1.05
C THR A 91 3.17 -23.08 0.94
N GLY A 92 2.99 -23.78 -0.18
CA GLY A 92 1.89 -24.74 -0.34
C GLY A 92 1.87 -25.83 0.73
N ARG A 93 3.04 -26.33 1.15
CA ARG A 93 3.18 -27.26 2.27
C ARG A 93 2.59 -26.71 3.57
N HIS A 94 2.93 -25.46 3.92
CA HIS A 94 2.39 -24.82 5.13
C HIS A 94 0.87 -24.77 5.06
N LEU A 95 0.31 -24.38 3.90
CA LEU A 95 -1.13 -24.34 3.69
C LEU A 95 -1.77 -25.71 3.95
N PHE A 96 -1.20 -26.79 3.42
CA PHE A 96 -1.72 -28.15 3.60
C PHE A 96 -1.66 -28.63 5.04
N GLU A 97 -0.52 -28.48 5.71
CA GLU A 97 -0.35 -28.84 7.13
C GLU A 97 -1.31 -28.04 8.02
N ARG A 98 -1.46 -26.73 7.77
CA ARG A 98 -2.40 -25.88 8.50
C ARG A 98 -3.86 -26.28 8.25
N THR A 99 -4.19 -26.64 7.02
CA THR A 99 -5.54 -27.12 6.66
C THR A 99 -5.89 -28.38 7.43
N VAL A 100 -4.99 -29.37 7.48
CA VAL A 100 -5.22 -30.60 8.25
C VAL A 100 -5.36 -30.29 9.74
N ALA A 101 -4.46 -29.49 10.30
CA ALA A 101 -4.52 -29.11 11.71
C ALA A 101 -5.84 -28.43 12.08
N SER A 102 -6.27 -27.44 11.28
CA SER A 102 -7.54 -26.74 11.53
C SER A 102 -8.78 -27.63 11.36
N VAL A 103 -8.73 -28.63 10.46
CA VAL A 103 -9.82 -29.61 10.32
C VAL A 103 -9.84 -30.59 11.50
N VAL A 104 -8.68 -31.04 11.98
CA VAL A 104 -8.54 -31.87 13.19
C VAL A 104 -9.12 -31.12 14.40
N ASP A 105 -8.77 -29.85 14.57
CA ASP A 105 -9.28 -29.01 15.66
C ASP A 105 -10.81 -28.81 15.56
N ALA A 106 -11.33 -28.55 14.35
CA ALA A 106 -12.76 -28.29 14.13
C ALA A 106 -13.65 -29.53 14.36
N ILE A 107 -13.11 -30.72 14.14
CA ILE A 107 -13.83 -32.00 14.27
C ILE A 107 -13.51 -32.69 15.61
N GLN A 108 -12.50 -32.20 16.34
CA GLN A 108 -11.96 -32.85 17.53
C GLN A 108 -11.50 -34.28 17.24
N TRP A 109 -10.73 -34.44 16.16
CA TRP A 109 -10.25 -35.75 15.73
C TRP A 109 -9.16 -36.28 16.68
N GLU A 110 -9.26 -37.55 17.08
CA GLU A 110 -8.40 -38.15 18.10
C GLU A 110 -6.92 -38.28 17.69
N ALA A 111 -6.64 -38.40 16.40
CA ALA A 111 -5.26 -38.58 15.92
C ALA A 111 -4.57 -37.23 15.69
N PRO A 112 -3.26 -37.10 16.03
CA PRO A 112 -2.53 -35.87 15.78
C PRO A 112 -2.42 -35.59 14.27
N PRO A 113 -2.37 -34.31 13.87
CA PRO A 113 -2.27 -33.93 12.47
C PRO A 113 -0.97 -34.48 11.86
N LYS A 114 -1.10 -35.24 10.76
CA LYS A 114 0.05 -35.76 10.03
C LYS A 114 0.66 -34.68 9.12
N LYS A 115 1.98 -34.76 8.92
CA LYS A 115 2.69 -33.92 7.96
C LYS A 115 2.17 -34.18 6.54
N CYS A 116 1.75 -33.13 5.86
CA CYS A 116 1.19 -33.18 4.51
C CYS A 116 2.02 -32.27 3.59
N GLU A 117 2.83 -32.88 2.72
CA GLU A 117 3.70 -32.14 1.81
C GLU A 117 3.06 -31.92 0.45
N THR A 118 2.14 -32.80 0.05
CA THR A 118 1.46 -32.74 -1.24
C THR A 118 -0.06 -32.63 -1.08
N LEU A 119 -0.71 -32.08 -2.11
CA LEU A 119 -2.17 -32.01 -2.15
C LEU A 119 -2.82 -33.41 -2.14
N ALA A 120 -2.18 -34.41 -2.76
CA ALA A 120 -2.67 -35.79 -2.74
C ALA A 120 -2.70 -36.34 -1.31
N GLN A 121 -1.67 -36.07 -0.51
CA GLN A 121 -1.65 -36.44 0.92
C GLN A 121 -2.73 -35.71 1.72
N LEU A 122 -2.92 -34.40 1.48
CA LEU A 122 -4.01 -33.64 2.08
C LEU A 122 -5.37 -34.29 1.77
N MET A 123 -5.60 -34.62 0.50
CA MET A 123 -6.85 -35.24 0.04
C MET A 123 -7.10 -36.60 0.69
N VAL A 124 -6.07 -37.44 0.83
CA VAL A 124 -6.18 -38.75 1.51
C VAL A 124 -6.52 -38.57 2.98
N GLU A 125 -5.86 -37.65 3.70
CA GLU A 125 -6.13 -37.43 5.12
C GLU A 125 -7.53 -36.84 5.34
N LEU A 126 -7.96 -35.89 4.48
CA LEU A 126 -9.33 -35.38 4.51
C LEU A 126 -10.36 -36.46 4.17
N CYS A 127 -10.11 -37.34 3.19
CA CYS A 127 -11.02 -38.46 2.89
C CYS A 127 -11.12 -39.43 4.09
N LYS A 128 -10.00 -39.72 4.74
CA LYS A 128 -9.96 -40.51 5.97
C LYS A 128 -10.84 -39.91 7.07
N MET A 129 -10.73 -38.60 7.29
CA MET A 129 -11.46 -37.91 8.35
C MET A 129 -12.91 -37.57 8.00
N LEU A 130 -13.27 -37.42 6.72
CA LEU A 130 -14.56 -36.84 6.30
C LEU A 130 -15.45 -37.79 5.50
N LYS A 131 -14.86 -38.73 4.74
CA LYS A 131 -15.58 -39.60 3.81
C LYS A 131 -15.75 -41.02 4.33
N TYR A 132 -14.71 -41.58 4.96
CA TYR A 132 -14.73 -42.97 5.44
C TYR A 132 -15.28 -43.11 6.86
N THR A 133 -15.37 -42.01 7.62
CA THR A 133 -16.02 -41.96 8.93
C THR A 133 -17.53 -41.83 8.76
N GLN A 134 -18.30 -42.66 9.46
CA GLN A 134 -19.75 -42.52 9.49
C GLN A 134 -20.15 -41.23 10.18
N ARG A 135 -21.00 -40.42 9.52
CA ARG A 135 -21.53 -39.16 10.04
C ARG A 135 -23.03 -39.06 9.82
N PRO A 136 -23.75 -38.26 10.63
CA PRO A 136 -25.18 -38.06 10.48
C PRO A 136 -25.55 -37.52 9.09
N GLU A 137 -26.72 -37.90 8.60
CA GLU A 137 -27.28 -37.34 7.38
C GLU A 137 -27.53 -35.84 7.59
N GLY A 138 -26.85 -35.00 6.80
CA GLY A 138 -26.89 -33.55 6.94
C GLY A 138 -25.64 -32.92 7.57
N TRP A 139 -24.70 -33.72 8.10
CA TRP A 139 -23.42 -33.19 8.58
C TRP A 139 -22.60 -32.57 7.45
N ARG A 140 -22.09 -31.35 7.64
CA ARG A 140 -21.26 -30.64 6.66
C ARG A 140 -20.06 -29.95 7.30
N LEU A 141 -18.97 -29.87 6.54
CA LEU A 141 -17.78 -29.10 6.86
C LEU A 141 -17.59 -27.96 5.85
N VAL A 142 -17.46 -26.74 6.36
CA VAL A 142 -17.06 -25.59 5.55
C VAL A 142 -15.58 -25.29 5.75
N LEU A 143 -14.81 -25.36 4.68
CA LEU A 143 -13.38 -25.03 4.66
C LEU A 143 -13.18 -23.67 4.00
N VAL A 144 -12.75 -22.67 4.76
CA VAL A 144 -12.56 -21.30 4.27
C VAL A 144 -11.07 -21.04 4.07
N PHE A 145 -10.70 -20.71 2.83
CA PHE A 145 -9.38 -20.20 2.48
C PHE A 145 -9.46 -18.68 2.35
N ASP A 146 -9.02 -17.97 3.39
CA ASP A 146 -9.00 -16.52 3.41
C ASP A 146 -7.79 -15.96 2.64
N ALA A 147 -8.03 -14.89 1.88
CA ALA A 147 -7.04 -14.18 1.05
C ALA A 147 -6.12 -15.09 0.22
N VAL A 148 -6.70 -16.11 -0.44
CA VAL A 148 -5.95 -17.14 -1.16
C VAL A 148 -5.21 -16.60 -2.40
N ASP A 149 -5.62 -15.44 -2.91
CA ASP A 149 -4.96 -14.71 -4.00
C ASP A 149 -3.62 -14.09 -3.59
N ARG A 150 -3.39 -13.88 -2.28
CA ARG A 150 -2.17 -13.26 -1.74
C ARG A 150 -1.10 -14.28 -1.29
N GLN A 151 -1.28 -15.56 -1.61
CA GLN A 151 -0.31 -16.59 -1.30
C GLN A 151 0.99 -16.36 -2.11
N ARG A 152 2.14 -16.34 -1.43
CA ARG A 152 3.42 -15.94 -2.04
C ARG A 152 3.96 -16.94 -3.06
N ASP A 153 3.85 -18.22 -2.75
CA ASP A 153 4.41 -19.32 -3.56
C ASP A 153 3.31 -20.35 -3.90
N ALA A 154 2.27 -19.88 -4.59
CA ALA A 154 1.16 -20.71 -5.03
C ALA A 154 1.43 -21.26 -6.44
N PRO A 155 1.51 -22.59 -6.63
CA PRO A 155 1.55 -23.15 -7.98
C PRO A 155 0.23 -22.82 -8.71
N PRO A 156 0.26 -22.62 -10.04
CA PRO A 156 -0.92 -22.19 -10.80
C PRO A 156 -2.08 -23.21 -10.77
N THR A 157 -1.79 -24.45 -10.38
CA THR A 157 -2.76 -25.54 -10.24
C THR A 157 -3.31 -25.68 -8.82
N LEU A 158 -2.83 -24.89 -7.84
CA LEU A 158 -3.23 -25.04 -6.44
C LEU A 158 -4.74 -24.84 -6.25
N LEU A 159 -5.27 -23.72 -6.72
CA LEU A 159 -6.66 -23.32 -6.53
C LEU A 159 -7.63 -24.27 -7.23
N THR A 160 -7.30 -24.66 -8.47
CA THR A 160 -8.10 -25.61 -9.23
C THR A 160 -8.13 -26.97 -8.54
N ALA A 161 -7.01 -27.37 -7.93
CA ALA A 161 -6.92 -28.66 -7.25
C ALA A 161 -7.57 -28.63 -5.85
N LEU A 162 -7.52 -27.51 -5.12
CA LEU A 162 -8.30 -27.30 -3.89
C LEU A 162 -9.81 -27.31 -4.17
N ALA A 163 -10.27 -26.70 -5.28
CA ALA A 163 -11.68 -26.72 -5.67
C ALA A 163 -12.21 -28.13 -5.95
N ARG A 164 -11.35 -29.08 -6.35
CA ARG A 164 -11.74 -30.48 -6.57
C ARG A 164 -11.86 -31.30 -5.28
N LEU A 165 -11.44 -30.77 -4.13
CA LEU A 165 -11.62 -31.47 -2.85
C LEU A 165 -13.11 -31.68 -2.55
N SER A 166 -13.94 -30.66 -2.82
CA SER A 166 -15.39 -30.72 -2.66
C SER A 166 -16.10 -31.63 -3.69
N GLU A 167 -15.42 -32.02 -4.77
CA GLU A 167 -15.93 -33.03 -5.70
C GLU A 167 -15.79 -34.45 -5.15
N VAL A 168 -14.70 -34.71 -4.43
CA VAL A 168 -14.39 -36.04 -3.91
C VAL A 168 -15.03 -36.31 -2.55
N ILE A 169 -15.17 -35.27 -1.74
CA ILE A 169 -15.72 -35.32 -0.38
C ILE A 169 -17.11 -34.67 -0.39
N PRO A 170 -18.20 -35.46 -0.34
CA PRO A 170 -19.56 -34.93 -0.56
C PRO A 170 -20.07 -34.02 0.57
N CYS A 171 -19.52 -34.13 1.77
CA CYS A 171 -19.86 -33.32 2.93
C CYS A 171 -19.01 -32.03 3.07
N LEU A 172 -18.11 -31.77 2.11
CA LEU A 172 -17.19 -30.63 2.13
C LEU A 172 -17.65 -29.50 1.22
N THR A 173 -17.71 -28.30 1.77
CA THR A 173 -17.88 -27.05 1.02
C THR A 173 -16.60 -26.22 1.14
N CYS A 174 -16.01 -25.81 0.02
CA CYS A 174 -14.84 -24.95 -0.01
C CYS A 174 -15.24 -23.51 -0.32
N VAL A 175 -14.85 -22.57 0.56
CA VAL A 175 -15.06 -21.14 0.39
C VAL A 175 -13.71 -20.47 0.14
N PHE A 176 -13.58 -19.76 -0.98
CA PHE A 176 -12.40 -19.03 -1.36
C PHE A 176 -12.66 -17.53 -1.25
N ILE A 177 -11.96 -16.85 -0.33
CA ILE A 177 -12.03 -15.40 -0.20
C ILE A 177 -10.87 -14.80 -1.00
N VAL A 178 -11.20 -13.93 -1.95
CA VAL A 178 -10.21 -13.31 -2.85
C VAL A 178 -10.48 -11.82 -3.05
N THR A 179 -9.45 -11.07 -3.48
CA THR A 179 -9.62 -9.65 -3.81
C THR A 179 -10.33 -9.49 -5.16
N ALA A 180 -9.78 -10.12 -6.20
CA ALA A 180 -10.30 -10.06 -7.56
C ALA A 180 -10.01 -11.38 -8.29
N PRO A 181 -11.03 -12.21 -8.60
CA PRO A 181 -10.82 -13.49 -9.25
C PRO A 181 -10.49 -13.28 -10.74
N PRO A 182 -9.41 -13.90 -11.27
CA PRO A 182 -9.16 -13.96 -12.70
C PRO A 182 -10.24 -14.79 -13.44
N PRO A 183 -10.39 -14.63 -14.76
CA PRO A 183 -11.30 -15.46 -15.55
C PRO A 183 -10.89 -16.94 -15.43
N GLY A 184 -11.88 -17.82 -15.20
CA GLY A 184 -11.62 -19.24 -15.01
C GLY A 184 -10.89 -19.58 -13.70
N PHE A 185 -11.00 -18.74 -12.67
CA PHE A 185 -10.29 -18.85 -11.38
C PHE A 185 -10.16 -20.27 -10.82
N LEU A 186 -11.27 -21.01 -10.71
CA LEU A 186 -11.28 -22.37 -10.18
C LEU A 186 -11.24 -23.47 -11.27
N ARG A 187 -11.39 -23.10 -12.55
CA ARG A 187 -11.55 -24.02 -13.70
C ARG A 187 -12.55 -25.18 -13.45
N THR A 188 -13.53 -24.94 -12.58
CA THR A 188 -14.63 -25.87 -12.25
C THR A 188 -15.93 -25.32 -12.80
N SER A 189 -16.82 -26.21 -13.24
CA SER A 189 -18.19 -25.85 -13.57
C SER A 189 -18.96 -25.47 -12.29
N PHE A 190 -19.90 -24.53 -12.41
CA PHE A 190 -20.87 -24.16 -11.35
C PHE A 190 -20.30 -23.59 -10.03
N ALA A 191 -19.11 -22.96 -10.04
CA ALA A 191 -18.66 -22.18 -8.88
C ALA A 191 -19.58 -20.96 -8.68
N GLN A 192 -20.11 -20.81 -7.48
CA GLN A 192 -20.93 -19.65 -7.13
C GLN A 192 -20.04 -18.48 -6.74
N HIS A 193 -20.38 -17.28 -7.20
CA HIS A 193 -19.60 -16.07 -6.97
C HIS A 193 -20.44 -15.04 -6.21
N ILE A 194 -19.96 -14.58 -5.05
CA ILE A 194 -20.59 -13.50 -4.28
C ILE A 194 -19.67 -12.30 -4.26
N GLN A 195 -20.18 -11.19 -4.78
CA GLN A 195 -19.46 -9.92 -4.81
C GLN A 195 -19.72 -9.09 -3.54
N PHE A 196 -18.64 -8.68 -2.90
CA PHE A 196 -18.60 -7.63 -1.90
C PHE A 196 -18.15 -6.33 -2.57
N SER A 197 -19.13 -5.54 -3.00
CA SER A 197 -18.91 -4.21 -3.57
C SER A 197 -18.27 -3.28 -2.55
N ASN A 198 -17.57 -2.25 -3.02
CA ASN A 198 -17.06 -1.21 -2.14
C ASN A 198 -18.23 -0.43 -1.52
N TYR A 199 -18.04 0.03 -0.29
CA TYR A 199 -19.05 0.83 0.39
C TYR A 199 -19.26 2.16 -0.34
N THR A 200 -20.51 2.59 -0.45
CA THR A 200 -20.86 3.94 -0.94
C THR A 200 -20.64 4.97 0.16
N LYS A 201 -20.62 6.26 -0.20
CA LYS A 201 -20.53 7.37 0.78
C LYS A 201 -21.61 7.27 1.87
N GLN A 202 -22.85 6.97 1.46
CA GLN A 202 -23.97 6.88 2.40
C GLN A 202 -23.77 5.71 3.38
N GLU A 203 -23.26 4.59 2.88
CA GLU A 203 -22.95 3.41 3.71
C GLU A 203 -21.77 3.69 4.66
N PHE A 204 -20.72 4.40 4.22
CA PHE A 204 -19.64 4.82 5.11
C PHE A 204 -20.15 5.67 6.27
N VAL A 205 -20.97 6.69 5.97
CA VAL A 205 -21.56 7.55 7.01
C VAL A 205 -22.42 6.72 7.95
N LYS A 206 -23.25 5.81 7.43
CA LYS A 206 -24.09 4.93 8.25
C LYS A 206 -23.24 4.04 9.19
N ILE A 207 -22.20 3.38 8.67
CA ILE A 207 -21.31 2.52 9.44
C ILE A 207 -20.55 3.31 10.52
N LEU A 208 -20.00 4.47 10.18
CA LEU A 208 -19.25 5.30 11.12
C LEU A 208 -20.16 5.97 12.16
N SER A 209 -21.40 6.28 11.80
CA SER A 209 -22.40 6.85 12.71
C SER A 209 -22.89 5.85 13.76
N ALA A 210 -22.70 4.54 13.55
CA ALA A 210 -23.05 3.51 14.53
C ALA A 210 -22.13 3.53 15.76
N THR A 211 -20.89 4.03 15.63
CA THR A 211 -19.92 4.17 16.72
C THR A 211 -19.46 5.62 16.83
N PRO A 212 -20.30 6.53 17.37
CA PRO A 212 -19.92 7.93 17.53
C PRO A 212 -18.86 8.10 18.62
N PRO A 213 -17.98 9.11 18.51
CA PRO A 213 -17.02 9.44 19.55
C PRO A 213 -17.72 9.95 20.82
N PRO A 214 -17.07 9.84 22.00
CA PRO A 214 -17.62 10.37 23.24
C PRO A 214 -17.82 11.90 23.15
N PRO A 215 -18.81 12.44 23.86
CA PRO A 215 -19.13 13.86 23.80
C PRO A 215 -18.00 14.67 24.43
N THR A 216 -17.66 15.80 23.81
CA THR A 216 -16.75 16.78 24.41
C THR A 216 -17.42 17.48 25.60
N PRO A 217 -16.67 17.98 26.61
CA PRO A 217 -17.24 18.57 27.83
C PRO A 217 -18.18 19.78 27.60
N THR A 218 -18.14 20.37 26.40
CA THR A 218 -18.95 21.53 25.99
C THR A 218 -20.19 21.16 25.17
N THR A 219 -20.47 19.88 24.92
CA THR A 219 -21.48 19.46 23.92
C THR A 219 -22.32 18.28 24.43
N THR A 220 -23.60 18.26 24.06
CA THR A 220 -24.52 17.15 24.38
C THR A 220 -24.26 15.95 23.46
N GLN A 221 -24.74 14.75 23.86
CA GLN A 221 -24.62 13.56 23.01
C GLN A 221 -25.35 13.74 21.67
N ASP A 222 -26.51 14.38 21.68
CA ASP A 222 -27.32 14.62 20.48
C ASP A 222 -26.63 15.57 19.50
N ASP A 223 -26.05 16.66 20.01
CA ASP A 223 -25.29 17.59 19.18
C ASP A 223 -24.02 16.91 18.63
N THR A 224 -23.38 16.01 19.40
CA THR A 224 -22.22 15.23 18.96
C THR A 224 -22.59 14.26 17.83
N ASN A 225 -23.71 13.55 17.95
CA ASN A 225 -24.22 12.64 16.90
C ASN A 225 -24.56 13.40 15.62
N PHE A 226 -25.24 14.54 15.75
CA PHE A 226 -25.56 15.43 14.62
C PHE A 226 -24.29 15.90 13.92
N LEU A 227 -23.29 16.37 14.68
CA LEU A 227 -22.03 16.87 14.15
C LEU A 227 -21.21 15.76 13.49
N TRP A 228 -21.10 14.60 14.14
CA TRP A 228 -20.32 13.45 13.69
C TRP A 228 -20.81 12.92 12.34
N SER A 229 -22.13 12.79 12.15
CA SER A 229 -22.69 12.32 10.88
C SER A 229 -22.34 13.22 9.70
N ARG A 230 -22.45 14.55 9.86
CA ARG A 230 -22.09 15.53 8.84
C ARG A 230 -20.58 15.61 8.62
N PHE A 231 -19.81 15.53 9.70
CA PHE A 231 -18.36 15.49 9.65
C PHE A 231 -17.86 14.28 8.85
N CYS A 232 -18.36 13.07 9.13
CA CYS A 232 -18.03 11.87 8.37
C CYS A 232 -18.34 12.05 6.88
N GLY A 233 -19.48 12.67 6.55
CA GLY A 233 -19.84 13.00 5.17
C GLY A 233 -18.82 13.93 4.49
N ALA A 234 -18.37 14.98 5.19
CA ALA A 234 -17.37 15.92 4.69
C ALA A 234 -15.97 15.29 4.55
N VAL A 235 -15.54 14.47 5.51
CA VAL A 235 -14.30 13.69 5.41
C VAL A 235 -14.36 12.75 4.20
N CYS A 236 -15.49 12.07 4.00
CA CYS A 236 -15.67 11.20 2.85
C CYS A 236 -15.55 11.97 1.53
N ASP A 237 -16.21 13.12 1.38
CA ASP A 237 -16.12 13.93 0.16
C ASP A 237 -14.69 14.41 -0.13
N ALA A 238 -13.97 14.83 0.90
CA ALA A 238 -12.60 15.33 0.77
C ALA A 238 -11.58 14.22 0.46
N LEU A 239 -11.67 13.07 1.14
CA LEU A 239 -10.60 12.05 1.15
C LEU A 239 -10.91 10.78 0.33
N THR A 240 -12.17 10.40 0.16
CA THR A 240 -12.51 9.13 -0.54
C THR A 240 -12.35 9.24 -2.07
N THR A 241 -12.47 10.46 -2.60
CA THR A 241 -12.25 10.75 -4.02
C THR A 241 -10.78 10.55 -4.40
N SER A 242 -9.86 10.96 -3.52
CA SER A 242 -8.42 10.98 -3.77
C SER A 242 -7.70 9.70 -3.31
N ALA A 243 -7.95 9.18 -2.10
CA ALA A 243 -7.12 8.08 -1.56
C ALA A 243 -7.81 7.12 -0.56
N SER A 244 -8.79 7.53 0.25
CA SER A 244 -9.34 6.68 1.33
C SER A 244 -10.57 5.86 0.89
N ARG A 245 -10.41 4.92 -0.04
CA ARG A 245 -11.53 4.07 -0.49
C ARG A 245 -11.87 2.89 0.45
N THR A 246 -11.05 2.68 1.48
CA THR A 246 -11.22 1.58 2.46
C THR A 246 -11.80 2.08 3.77
N LEU A 247 -12.65 1.26 4.41
CA LEU A 247 -13.29 1.59 5.69
C LEU A 247 -12.29 1.90 6.84
N PRO A 248 -11.23 1.11 7.08
CA PRO A 248 -10.26 1.40 8.13
C PRO A 248 -9.50 2.71 7.92
N SER A 249 -9.08 3.01 6.70
CA SER A 249 -8.44 4.29 6.37
C SER A 249 -9.39 5.47 6.61
N CYS A 250 -10.65 5.36 6.17
CA CYS A 250 -11.65 6.40 6.40
C CYS A 250 -11.92 6.61 7.91
N ARG A 251 -12.06 5.52 8.68
CA ARG A 251 -12.20 5.58 10.14
C ARG A 251 -11.01 6.27 10.79
N HIS A 252 -9.79 5.87 10.43
CA HIS A 252 -8.57 6.46 10.96
C HIS A 252 -8.48 7.96 10.65
N SER A 253 -8.83 8.36 9.42
CA SER A 253 -8.87 9.78 9.04
C SER A 253 -9.91 10.56 9.85
N CYS A 254 -11.10 9.99 10.08
CA CYS A 254 -12.10 10.61 10.94
C CYS A 254 -11.58 10.76 12.38
N GLU A 255 -10.98 9.73 12.96
CA GLU A 255 -10.42 9.76 14.31
C GLU A 255 -9.27 10.77 14.46
N ALA A 256 -8.40 10.89 13.45
CA ALA A 256 -7.28 11.83 13.45
C ALA A 256 -7.73 13.29 13.26
N LEU A 257 -8.74 13.53 12.42
CA LEU A 257 -9.26 14.88 12.13
C LEU A 257 -10.26 15.37 13.18
N TRP A 258 -10.93 14.46 13.90
CA TRP A 258 -12.00 14.83 14.84
C TRP A 258 -11.54 15.80 15.94
N PRO A 259 -10.42 15.56 16.67
CA PRO A 259 -9.95 16.51 17.70
C PRO A 259 -9.63 17.89 17.14
N ARG A 260 -9.07 17.94 15.92
CA ARG A 260 -8.74 19.20 15.23
C ARG A 260 -10.00 19.94 14.79
N PHE A 261 -11.03 19.21 14.38
CA PHE A 261 -12.32 19.75 14.00
C PHE A 261 -13.12 20.28 15.19
N THR A 262 -13.04 19.63 16.36
CA THR A 262 -13.73 20.07 17.58
C THR A 262 -12.96 21.11 18.40
N ALA A 263 -11.69 21.37 18.09
CA ALA A 263 -10.88 22.35 18.83
C ALA A 263 -11.51 23.76 18.90
N PRO A 264 -12.12 24.32 17.84
CA PRO A 264 -12.83 25.60 17.91
C PRO A 264 -14.08 25.56 18.80
N ILE A 265 -14.71 24.40 18.96
CA ILE A 265 -15.87 24.21 19.85
C ILE A 265 -15.38 24.23 21.31
N LEU A 266 -14.29 23.53 21.60
CA LEU A 266 -13.65 23.55 22.93
C LEU A 266 -13.16 24.95 23.31
N ALA A 267 -12.63 25.70 22.34
CA ALA A 267 -12.21 27.10 22.52
C ALA A 267 -13.39 28.09 22.63
N ARG A 268 -14.64 27.61 22.53
CA ARG A 268 -15.88 28.41 22.56
C ARG A 268 -15.95 29.51 21.48
N THR A 269 -15.21 29.35 20.38
CA THR A 269 -15.25 30.31 19.26
C THR A 269 -16.43 30.07 18.33
N HIS A 270 -16.90 28.82 18.22
CA HIS A 270 -18.02 28.41 17.37
C HIS A 270 -18.98 27.48 18.13
N GLY A 271 -20.26 27.53 17.77
CA GLY A 271 -21.28 26.64 18.32
C GLY A 271 -21.29 25.26 17.64
N PRO A 272 -21.76 24.20 18.30
CA PRO A 272 -21.80 22.83 17.75
C PRO A 272 -22.74 22.67 16.54
N ARG A 273 -23.71 23.57 16.38
CA ARG A 273 -24.64 23.59 15.23
C ARG A 273 -24.15 24.43 14.05
N GLU A 274 -23.06 25.18 14.21
CA GLU A 274 -22.51 26.05 13.16
C GLU A 274 -21.56 25.30 12.20
N PHE A 275 -22.03 24.18 11.63
CA PHE A 275 -21.21 23.26 10.83
C PHE A 275 -20.45 23.95 9.69
N SER A 276 -21.10 24.87 8.96
CA SER A 276 -20.48 25.56 7.82
C SER A 276 -19.28 26.41 8.25
N LYS A 277 -19.35 27.07 9.41
CA LYS A 277 -18.24 27.89 9.93
C LYS A 277 -17.08 27.01 10.38
N LEU A 278 -17.38 25.90 11.06
CA LEU A 278 -16.40 24.90 11.47
C LEU A 278 -15.66 24.29 10.27
N LEU A 279 -16.39 23.98 9.19
CA LEU A 279 -15.80 23.44 7.97
C LEU A 279 -14.85 24.44 7.30
N ILE A 280 -15.19 25.72 7.29
CA ILE A 280 -14.31 26.78 6.76
C ILE A 280 -13.03 26.89 7.60
N ALA A 281 -13.17 26.91 8.94
CA ALA A 281 -12.03 27.00 9.85
C ALA A 281 -11.07 25.80 9.72
N SER A 282 -11.61 24.60 9.49
CA SER A 282 -10.85 23.35 9.39
C SER A 282 -10.47 22.96 7.96
N ARG A 283 -10.78 23.79 6.95
CA ARG A 283 -10.55 23.49 5.53
C ARG A 283 -9.12 23.06 5.21
N VAL A 284 -8.13 23.69 5.85
CA VAL A 284 -6.71 23.36 5.65
C VAL A 284 -6.40 21.93 6.06
N HIS A 285 -7.04 21.43 7.14
CA HIS A 285 -6.85 20.07 7.62
C HIS A 285 -7.46 19.02 6.70
N PHE A 286 -8.55 19.35 5.99
CA PHE A 286 -9.16 18.46 5.00
C PHE A 286 -8.35 18.35 3.69
N GLN A 287 -7.42 19.27 3.45
CA GLN A 287 -6.52 19.26 2.29
C GLN A 287 -5.18 18.57 2.59
N ASP A 288 -4.96 18.16 3.85
CA ASP A 288 -3.72 17.55 4.29
C ASP A 288 -3.71 16.04 3.96
N GLU A 289 -3.19 15.70 2.78
CA GLU A 289 -3.05 14.31 2.32
C GLU A 289 -2.02 13.50 3.14
N SER A 290 -1.22 14.15 3.99
CA SER A 290 -0.23 13.44 4.84
C SER A 290 -0.91 12.46 5.80
N LEU A 291 -2.16 12.71 6.20
CA LEU A 291 -2.94 11.84 7.07
C LEU A 291 -3.32 10.50 6.41
N LEU A 292 -3.27 10.43 5.08
CA LEU A 292 -3.59 9.24 4.30
C LEU A 292 -2.37 8.35 4.08
N ASN A 293 -1.18 8.90 4.26
CA ASN A 293 0.05 8.13 4.24
C ASN A 293 0.31 7.63 5.66
N PRO A 294 0.21 6.31 5.92
CA PRO A 294 0.78 5.73 7.13
C PRO A 294 2.31 5.70 6.99
N SER A 295 2.94 6.86 6.73
CA SER A 295 4.37 7.03 6.96
C SER A 295 4.55 6.91 8.45
N ILE A 296 4.87 5.70 8.91
CA ILE A 296 5.35 5.30 10.24
C ILE A 296 5.33 6.48 11.18
N VAL A 297 4.18 6.63 11.85
CA VAL A 297 3.78 7.82 12.59
C VAL A 297 4.82 8.14 13.67
N PHE A 298 5.75 9.04 13.37
CA PHE A 298 6.34 9.92 14.36
C PHE A 298 5.38 11.11 14.49
N VAL A 299 4.27 10.92 15.19
CA VAL A 299 3.53 12.07 15.75
C VAL A 299 4.52 12.73 16.69
N LYS A 300 5.02 13.91 16.31
CA LYS A 300 5.76 14.78 17.21
C LYS A 300 4.75 15.24 18.28
N PRO A 301 4.86 14.84 19.56
CA PRO A 301 4.05 15.43 20.61
C PRO A 301 4.64 16.82 20.87
N GLY A 302 3.87 17.88 20.59
CA GLY A 302 4.27 19.25 20.94
C GLY A 302 4.49 20.19 19.75
N ALA A 303 3.40 20.54 19.06
CA ALA A 303 3.26 21.85 18.42
C ALA A 303 2.05 22.62 18.99
N ALA A 304 1.67 22.28 20.22
CA ALA A 304 0.88 23.14 21.08
C ALA A 304 1.84 23.67 22.16
N SER A 305 1.88 24.99 22.33
CA SER A 305 2.62 25.73 23.37
C SER A 305 4.08 26.09 23.07
N LEU A 306 4.29 27.00 22.11
CA LEU A 306 5.29 28.07 22.22
C LEU A 306 4.71 29.34 21.61
N VAL A 307 3.68 29.89 22.26
CA VAL A 307 3.34 31.30 22.13
C VAL A 307 3.60 31.91 23.50
N THR A 308 4.77 32.51 23.67
CA THR A 308 5.04 33.35 24.83
C THR A 308 5.94 34.51 24.42
N ALA A 309 5.29 35.68 24.35
CA ALA A 309 5.79 37.01 24.67
C ALA A 309 7.05 37.53 23.96
N VAL A 310 6.83 38.36 22.93
CA VAL A 310 7.60 39.60 22.77
C VAL A 310 6.60 40.75 22.55
N ASN A 311 6.42 41.57 23.58
CA ASN A 311 5.77 42.88 23.48
C ASN A 311 6.81 43.92 23.02
N GLY A 312 6.48 44.77 22.05
CA GLY A 312 7.10 46.10 21.95
C GLY A 312 7.27 46.72 20.55
N HIS A 313 6.24 47.47 20.12
CA HIS A 313 6.27 48.75 19.36
C HIS A 313 6.64 48.85 17.86
N GLY A 314 5.71 49.43 17.08
CA GLY A 314 5.99 50.30 15.91
C GLY A 314 5.27 49.94 14.58
N PRO A 315 4.47 50.84 13.94
CA PRO A 315 3.55 50.48 12.86
C PRO A 315 4.09 50.76 11.43
N GLY A 316 3.76 49.89 10.46
CA GLY A 316 3.99 50.12 9.02
C GLY A 316 3.42 48.97 8.15
N PRO A 317 2.90 49.22 6.93
CA PRO A 317 1.74 48.50 6.41
C PRO A 317 2.03 47.26 5.54
N ALA A 318 0.97 46.46 5.44
CA ALA A 318 0.74 45.24 4.69
C ALA A 318 1.44 45.09 3.31
N GLY A 319 2.21 44.01 3.19
CA GLY A 319 2.56 43.34 1.94
C GLY A 319 2.04 41.90 1.95
N THR A 320 1.38 41.50 0.86
CA THR A 320 0.59 40.27 0.66
C THR A 320 1.39 38.95 0.77
N PRO A 321 0.88 37.90 1.45
CA PRO A 321 1.47 36.56 1.34
C PRO A 321 0.85 35.79 0.16
N SER A 322 1.71 35.35 -0.75
CA SER A 322 1.40 34.55 -1.94
C SER A 322 1.07 33.09 -1.62
N LYS A 323 0.09 32.55 -2.35
CA LYS A 323 -0.68 31.31 -2.08
C LYS A 323 0.01 29.96 -2.42
N HIS A 324 1.33 29.82 -2.35
CA HIS A 324 2.00 28.60 -2.85
C HIS A 324 2.90 27.83 -1.86
N ALA A 325 2.92 28.15 -0.57
CA ALA A 325 3.93 27.59 0.35
C ALA A 325 3.61 26.22 0.98
N THR A 326 2.36 25.75 0.98
CA THR A 326 1.96 24.66 1.91
C THR A 326 2.11 23.23 1.37
N ALA A 327 2.17 23.03 0.05
CA ALA A 327 2.38 21.69 -0.53
C ALA A 327 3.87 21.24 -0.53
N GLN A 328 4.81 22.17 -0.32
CA GLN A 328 6.24 21.87 -0.31
C GLN A 328 6.77 21.38 1.05
N GLN A 329 6.03 21.56 2.14
CA GLN A 329 6.55 21.33 3.49
C GLN A 329 6.58 19.85 3.93
N ALA A 330 5.79 18.96 3.32
CA ALA A 330 5.79 17.53 3.67
C ALA A 330 6.85 16.72 2.90
N MET A 331 7.19 17.11 1.66
CA MET A 331 8.34 16.56 0.93
C MET A 331 9.67 17.19 1.36
N SER A 332 9.64 18.37 2.01
CA SER A 332 10.87 19.03 2.49
C SER A 332 11.51 18.35 3.70
N THR A 333 10.77 17.58 4.49
CA THR A 333 11.32 16.93 5.71
C THR A 333 12.20 15.75 5.36
N ALA A 334 11.74 14.83 4.51
CA ALA A 334 12.56 13.69 4.06
C ALA A 334 13.78 14.12 3.21
N THR A 335 13.65 15.23 2.47
CA THR A 335 14.77 15.79 1.68
C THR A 335 15.77 16.54 2.54
N ALA A 336 15.35 17.17 3.65
CA ALA A 336 16.24 17.79 4.63
C ALA A 336 17.06 16.77 5.44
N ASP A 337 16.52 15.56 5.65
CA ASP A 337 17.23 14.50 6.37
C ASP A 337 18.41 13.95 5.54
N LEU A 338 18.26 13.72 4.24
CA LEU A 338 19.36 13.19 3.42
C LEU A 338 20.49 14.23 3.20
N THR A 339 20.15 15.52 3.12
CA THR A 339 21.14 16.59 2.91
C THR A 339 22.00 16.86 4.14
N THR A 340 21.48 16.58 5.34
CA THR A 340 22.19 16.74 6.62
C THR A 340 22.98 15.51 7.03
N LEU A 341 22.55 14.31 6.60
CA LEU A 341 23.17 13.04 7.01
C LEU A 341 24.32 12.57 6.10
N LEU A 342 24.40 13.05 4.85
CA LEU A 342 25.40 12.58 3.89
C LEU A 342 26.67 13.45 3.84
N PRO A 343 27.88 12.87 3.95
CA PRO A 343 29.14 13.58 3.75
C PRO A 343 29.22 14.29 2.39
N THR A 344 29.95 15.40 2.31
CA THR A 344 30.08 16.22 1.08
C THR A 344 30.52 15.41 -0.15
N THR A 345 31.49 14.51 0.01
CA THR A 345 31.96 13.60 -1.05
C THR A 345 30.83 12.72 -1.59
N THR A 346 30.00 12.15 -0.71
CA THR A 346 28.86 11.31 -1.12
C THR A 346 27.76 12.12 -1.82
N ARG A 347 27.52 13.36 -1.38
CA ARG A 347 26.58 14.29 -2.02
C ARG A 347 27.03 14.66 -3.43
N LEU A 348 28.32 14.96 -3.62
CA LEU A 348 28.90 15.23 -4.94
C LEU A 348 28.88 14.00 -5.87
N LEU A 349 29.18 12.80 -5.34
CA LEU A 349 29.06 11.55 -6.10
C LEU A 349 27.63 11.29 -6.56
N LEU A 350 26.62 11.60 -5.74
CA LEU A 350 25.22 11.50 -6.12
C LEU A 350 24.83 12.49 -7.22
N LEU A 351 25.34 13.72 -7.17
CA LEU A 351 25.15 14.69 -8.26
C LEU A 351 25.79 14.20 -9.56
N ALA A 352 27.04 13.72 -9.50
CA ALA A 352 27.74 13.16 -10.66
C ALA A 352 26.99 11.95 -11.25
N ALA A 353 26.48 11.06 -10.40
CA ALA A 353 25.67 9.92 -10.81
C ALA A 353 24.36 10.35 -11.49
N TYR A 354 23.70 11.40 -10.99
CA TYR A 354 22.48 11.92 -11.60
C TYR A 354 22.75 12.54 -12.97
N LEU A 355 23.80 13.35 -13.09
CA LEU A 355 24.22 13.95 -14.36
C LEU A 355 24.67 12.88 -15.37
N ALA A 356 25.39 11.86 -14.92
CA ALA A 356 25.75 10.71 -15.76
C ALA A 356 24.50 9.95 -16.24
N SER A 357 23.48 9.77 -15.40
CA SER A 357 22.23 9.12 -15.80
C SER A 357 21.42 9.93 -16.81
N HIS A 358 21.24 11.23 -16.54
CA HIS A 358 20.31 12.05 -17.33
C HIS A 358 20.97 12.72 -18.54
N ASN A 359 22.27 13.01 -18.54
CA ASN A 359 22.96 13.53 -19.73
C ASN A 359 23.49 12.40 -20.62
N ALA A 360 23.42 12.57 -21.93
CA ALA A 360 24.04 11.62 -22.86
C ALA A 360 25.55 11.88 -22.94
N ALA A 361 26.36 10.82 -23.04
CA ALA A 361 27.83 10.91 -23.04
C ALA A 361 28.42 11.86 -24.09
N LYS A 362 27.68 12.12 -25.18
CA LYS A 362 28.06 13.09 -26.23
C LYS A 362 28.14 14.55 -25.74
N HIS A 363 27.50 14.88 -24.63
CA HIS A 363 27.46 16.23 -24.05
C HIS A 363 28.51 16.44 -22.96
N ASP A 364 29.11 15.37 -22.46
CA ASP A 364 30.03 15.46 -21.32
C ASP A 364 31.23 16.37 -21.62
N LEU A 365 31.76 16.30 -22.84
CA LEU A 365 32.87 17.14 -23.28
C LEU A 365 32.49 18.62 -23.43
N VAL A 366 31.21 18.96 -23.61
CA VAL A 366 30.78 20.37 -23.66
C VAL A 366 30.54 20.91 -22.26
N LEU A 367 30.05 20.06 -21.35
CA LEU A 367 29.66 20.45 -20.00
C LEU A 367 30.84 20.44 -19.02
N PHE A 368 31.69 19.43 -19.07
CA PHE A 368 32.67 19.14 -18.01
C PHE A 368 34.13 19.32 -18.46
N SER A 369 34.38 19.76 -19.69
CA SER A 369 35.75 20.03 -20.14
C SER A 369 36.20 21.42 -19.68
N THR A 370 37.27 21.48 -18.91
CA THR A 370 37.96 22.75 -18.56
C THR A 370 38.84 23.28 -19.69
N TYR A 371 39.07 22.48 -20.73
CA TYR A 371 39.85 22.87 -21.90
C TYR A 371 38.95 23.46 -22.98
N HIS A 372 39.26 24.68 -23.44
CA HIS A 372 38.65 25.23 -24.65
C HIS A 372 39.00 24.35 -25.85
N HIS A 373 38.07 23.47 -26.24
CA HIS A 373 38.14 22.83 -27.54
C HIS A 373 37.88 23.90 -28.61
N GLY A 374 38.95 24.55 -29.09
CA GLY A 374 38.91 25.41 -30.27
C GLY A 374 38.14 24.69 -31.38
N ARG A 375 37.21 25.43 -32.02
CA ARG A 375 36.26 24.95 -33.04
C ARG A 375 36.74 23.67 -33.71
N ARG A 376 36.01 22.58 -33.46
CA ARG A 376 36.16 21.25 -34.06
C ARG A 376 36.86 21.36 -35.42
N LYS A 377 38.17 21.10 -35.48
CA LYS A 377 38.92 21.08 -36.74
C LYS A 377 38.23 20.05 -37.63
N ARG A 378 37.44 20.54 -38.60
CA ARG A 378 37.00 19.72 -39.73
C ARG A 378 38.27 19.20 -40.35
N ARG A 379 38.50 17.90 -40.19
CA ARG A 379 39.57 17.16 -40.87
C ARG A 379 39.44 17.52 -42.35
N GLY A 380 40.44 18.23 -42.86
CA GLY A 380 40.43 18.74 -44.23
C GLY A 380 40.46 17.60 -45.24
N GLY A 381 39.84 17.84 -46.40
CA GLY A 381 40.03 17.05 -47.61
C GLY A 381 38.74 16.54 -48.23
N GLY A 382 38.33 17.16 -49.34
CA GLY A 382 37.44 16.54 -50.34
C GLY A 382 36.04 17.14 -50.43
N PHE A 383 35.76 17.77 -51.58
CA PHE A 383 34.44 18.20 -52.03
C PHE A 383 33.44 17.03 -52.01
N VAL A 384 32.64 16.94 -50.95
CA VAL A 384 31.35 16.25 -50.97
C VAL A 384 30.35 17.16 -50.28
N ALA A 385 29.28 17.51 -51.01
CA ALA A 385 28.21 18.36 -50.52
C ALA A 385 27.72 17.90 -49.13
N PRO A 386 27.42 18.83 -48.20
CA PRO A 386 26.98 18.45 -46.86
C PRO A 386 25.64 17.73 -47.01
N LYS A 387 25.60 16.42 -46.77
CA LYS A 387 24.35 15.73 -46.46
C LYS A 387 23.79 16.43 -45.22
N ARG A 388 22.74 17.25 -45.40
CA ARG A 388 21.94 17.84 -44.34
C ARG A 388 21.52 16.70 -43.40
N GLY A 389 22.26 16.52 -42.31
CA GLY A 389 21.83 15.69 -41.21
C GLY A 389 20.47 16.22 -40.75
N ARG A 390 19.48 15.34 -40.71
CA ARG A 390 18.14 15.64 -40.21
C ARG A 390 18.28 16.45 -38.90
N PRO A 391 17.61 17.60 -38.74
CA PRO A 391 17.67 18.32 -37.48
C PRO A 391 17.29 17.35 -36.37
N SER A 392 18.15 17.24 -35.36
CA SER A 392 17.88 16.45 -34.17
C SER A 392 16.53 16.90 -33.64
N LYS A 393 15.50 16.07 -33.79
CA LYS A 393 14.17 16.37 -33.29
C LYS A 393 14.33 16.74 -31.82
N HIS A 394 13.98 17.96 -31.45
CA HIS A 394 13.85 18.37 -30.06
C HIS A 394 12.99 17.30 -29.38
N LYS A 395 13.55 16.55 -28.43
CA LYS A 395 12.79 15.51 -27.77
C LYS A 395 11.75 16.24 -26.93
N LYS A 396 10.47 16.10 -27.28
CA LYS A 396 9.33 16.76 -26.61
C LYS A 396 9.08 16.24 -25.17
N ILE A 397 9.97 15.41 -24.64
CA ILE A 397 9.84 14.79 -23.32
C ILE A 397 11.02 15.29 -22.50
N SER A 398 10.73 15.99 -21.41
CA SER A 398 11.77 16.44 -20.49
C SER A 398 12.48 15.22 -19.91
N ARG A 399 13.81 15.26 -19.91
CA ARG A 399 14.65 14.14 -19.45
C ARG A 399 14.52 13.86 -17.96
N LYS A 400 13.93 14.79 -17.23
CA LYS A 400 13.55 14.67 -15.81
C LYS A 400 12.40 13.68 -15.60
N LEU A 401 11.55 13.47 -16.62
CA LEU A 401 10.44 12.51 -16.60
C LEU A 401 10.83 11.13 -17.15
N LEU A 402 12.03 11.00 -17.71
CA LEU A 402 12.59 9.71 -18.14
C LEU A 402 13.22 9.00 -16.94
N GLY A 403 13.02 7.69 -16.86
CA GLY A 403 13.66 6.87 -15.82
C GLY A 403 15.19 6.92 -15.91
N ALA A 404 15.87 6.77 -14.78
CA ALA A 404 17.32 6.83 -14.70
C ALA A 404 18.00 5.82 -15.65
N HIS A 405 18.87 6.31 -16.52
CA HIS A 405 19.62 5.46 -17.45
C HIS A 405 20.84 4.85 -16.79
N ALA A 406 21.23 3.66 -17.24
CA ALA A 406 22.46 3.05 -16.82
C ALA A 406 23.67 3.80 -17.40
N PHE A 407 24.68 4.05 -16.58
CA PHE A 407 25.95 4.67 -16.97
C PHE A 407 27.13 3.82 -16.49
N VAL A 408 28.30 4.01 -17.10
CA VAL A 408 29.54 3.31 -16.72
C VAL A 408 30.17 4.01 -15.52
N LEU A 409 30.70 3.25 -14.56
CA LEU A 409 31.30 3.81 -13.33
C LEU A 409 32.41 4.81 -13.65
N GLU A 410 33.28 4.48 -14.60
CA GLU A 410 34.36 5.36 -15.07
C GLU A 410 33.86 6.74 -15.51
N ARG A 411 32.74 6.79 -16.24
CA ARG A 411 32.13 8.04 -16.68
C ARG A 411 31.64 8.89 -15.51
N MET A 412 31.03 8.26 -14.50
CA MET A 412 30.61 8.96 -13.29
C MET A 412 31.80 9.52 -12.52
N LEU A 413 32.88 8.75 -12.39
CA LEU A 413 34.12 9.19 -11.74
C LEU A 413 34.77 10.37 -12.49
N ALA A 414 34.72 10.37 -13.82
CA ALA A 414 35.20 11.49 -14.63
C ALA A 414 34.38 12.77 -14.41
N ILE A 415 33.04 12.65 -14.36
CA ILE A 415 32.15 13.79 -14.05
C ILE A 415 32.38 14.27 -12.62
N PHE A 416 32.52 13.35 -11.66
CA PHE A 416 32.82 13.67 -10.27
C PHE A 416 34.16 14.41 -10.12
N ALA A 417 35.18 14.01 -10.87
CA ALA A 417 36.47 14.69 -10.89
C ALA A 417 36.33 16.14 -11.40
N ALA A 418 35.58 16.35 -12.49
CA ALA A 418 35.31 17.67 -13.02
C ALA A 418 34.58 18.57 -12.01
N LEU A 419 33.51 18.05 -11.39
CA LEU A 419 32.76 18.76 -10.34
C LEU A 419 33.63 19.03 -9.10
N ARG A 420 34.50 18.09 -8.71
CA ARG A 420 35.45 18.33 -7.61
C ARG A 420 36.44 19.44 -7.94
N CYS A 421 36.96 19.50 -9.17
CA CYS A 421 37.95 20.51 -9.54
C CYS A 421 37.37 21.93 -9.55
N GLU A 422 36.13 22.10 -9.99
CA GLU A 422 35.47 23.42 -9.98
C GLU A 422 35.14 23.90 -8.55
N TRP A 423 34.78 22.99 -7.64
CA TRP A 423 34.32 23.37 -6.30
C TRP A 423 35.35 23.19 -5.16
N ALA A 424 36.36 22.33 -5.32
CA ALA A 424 37.48 22.25 -4.37
C ALA A 424 38.49 23.40 -4.55
N ALA A 425 38.41 24.15 -5.66
CA ALA A 425 39.24 25.31 -5.91
C ALA A 425 38.97 26.46 -4.92
N ASP A 426 37.74 26.56 -4.39
CA ASP A 426 37.37 27.60 -3.41
C ASP A 426 37.86 27.30 -1.97
N ASP A 427 38.16 26.03 -1.64
CA ASP A 427 38.49 25.59 -0.28
C ASP A 427 39.99 25.27 -0.07
N GLY A 428 40.85 25.58 -1.05
CA GLY A 428 42.31 25.46 -0.95
C GLY A 428 42.87 24.04 -0.80
N LEU A 429 42.04 23.00 -0.93
CA LEU A 429 42.44 21.60 -0.79
C LEU A 429 42.97 21.06 -2.12
N ALA A 430 44.23 20.61 -2.08
CA ALA A 430 44.96 20.07 -3.23
C ALA A 430 44.14 19.05 -4.05
N VAL A 431 44.33 19.11 -5.38
CA VAL A 431 43.75 18.19 -6.37
C VAL A 431 44.29 16.77 -6.13
N GLY A 432 43.70 16.08 -5.16
CA GLY A 432 43.98 14.67 -4.88
C GLY A 432 43.49 13.78 -6.01
N SER A 433 44.10 12.60 -6.12
CA SER A 433 43.71 11.56 -7.08
C SER A 433 42.21 11.26 -7.00
N VAL A 434 41.54 11.14 -8.16
CA VAL A 434 40.14 10.68 -8.28
C VAL A 434 39.96 9.25 -7.72
N VAL A 435 41.07 8.55 -7.50
CA VAL A 435 41.17 7.17 -7.02
C VAL A 435 41.68 7.19 -5.58
N ASP A 436 40.87 7.71 -4.68
CA ASP A 436 41.13 7.65 -3.24
C ASP A 436 40.30 6.53 -2.60
N GLY A 437 40.82 5.91 -1.54
CA GLY A 437 40.12 4.87 -0.77
C GLY A 437 38.76 5.37 -0.25
N ASP A 438 38.71 6.66 0.12
CA ASP A 438 37.51 7.34 0.60
C ASP A 438 36.41 7.44 -0.46
N VAL A 439 36.77 7.59 -1.74
CA VAL A 439 35.81 7.60 -2.86
C VAL A 439 35.24 6.20 -3.07
N GLY A 440 36.08 5.17 -3.00
CA GLY A 440 35.63 3.77 -3.05
C GLY A 440 34.68 3.41 -1.91
N MET A 441 35.02 3.84 -0.68
CA MET A 441 34.16 3.68 0.49
C MET A 441 32.84 4.43 0.33
N ALA A 442 32.87 5.68 -0.14
CA ALA A 442 31.67 6.47 -0.40
C ALA A 442 30.74 5.80 -1.42
N ILE A 443 31.29 5.21 -2.50
CA ILE A 443 30.51 4.46 -3.49
C ILE A 443 29.88 3.21 -2.87
N SER A 444 30.63 2.49 -2.03
CA SER A 444 30.13 1.32 -1.30
C SER A 444 29.01 1.68 -0.31
N THR A 445 29.14 2.81 0.39
CA THR A 445 28.09 3.36 1.27
C THR A 445 26.84 3.74 0.46
N LEU A 446 26.99 4.45 -0.66
CA LEU A 446 25.86 4.80 -1.53
C LEU A 446 25.17 3.56 -2.13
N ALA A 447 25.93 2.49 -2.40
CA ALA A 447 25.41 1.22 -2.88
C ALA A 447 24.62 0.46 -1.80
N SER A 448 25.15 0.41 -0.58
CA SER A 448 24.50 -0.22 0.56
C SER A 448 23.24 0.54 1.02
N LEU A 449 23.24 1.87 0.90
CA LEU A 449 22.04 2.70 1.08
C LEU A 449 21.03 2.61 -0.08
N ARG A 450 21.32 1.85 -1.14
CA ARG A 450 20.51 1.72 -2.36
C ARG A 450 20.20 3.05 -3.06
N LEU A 451 21.04 4.07 -2.88
CA LEU A 451 20.98 5.33 -3.61
C LEU A 451 21.65 5.19 -4.99
N LEU A 452 22.63 4.28 -5.07
CA LEU A 452 23.30 3.84 -6.29
C LEU A 452 23.13 2.33 -6.44
N MET A 453 22.74 1.83 -7.60
CA MET A 453 22.52 0.39 -7.84
C MET A 453 23.38 -0.10 -9.00
N LYS A 454 24.13 -1.19 -8.78
CA LYS A 454 24.85 -1.86 -9.86
C LYS A 454 23.85 -2.62 -10.74
N VAL A 455 23.96 -2.45 -12.06
CA VAL A 455 23.10 -3.09 -13.04
C VAL A 455 23.75 -4.39 -13.50
N GLY A 456 23.24 -5.52 -13.00
CA GLY A 456 23.74 -6.86 -13.32
C GLY A 456 24.04 -7.66 -12.05
N MET A 457 23.87 -8.99 -12.13
CA MET A 457 23.97 -9.89 -10.98
C MET A 457 25.40 -10.33 -10.62
N ALA A 458 26.40 -10.04 -11.46
CA ALA A 458 27.75 -10.59 -11.29
C ALA A 458 28.84 -9.58 -11.66
N GLY A 459 29.90 -9.55 -10.86
CA GLY A 459 31.15 -8.80 -11.09
C GLY A 459 31.62 -8.01 -9.87
N ASP A 460 32.91 -7.71 -9.81
CA ASP A 460 33.55 -6.91 -8.75
C ASP A 460 32.83 -5.55 -8.57
N PRO A 461 32.37 -5.19 -7.36
CA PRO A 461 31.82 -3.87 -7.06
C PRO A 461 32.71 -2.70 -7.50
N MET A 462 34.03 -2.90 -7.62
CA MET A 462 34.98 -1.86 -8.05
C MET A 462 35.34 -1.92 -9.54
N ASP A 463 34.68 -2.76 -10.32
CA ASP A 463 34.85 -2.78 -11.78
C ASP A 463 34.42 -1.44 -12.39
N ARG A 464 35.40 -0.70 -12.92
CA ARG A 464 35.21 0.60 -13.58
C ARG A 464 34.37 0.51 -14.85
N GLY A 465 34.36 -0.64 -15.51
CA GLY A 465 33.49 -0.95 -16.65
C GLY A 465 32.05 -1.29 -16.23
N GLY A 466 31.81 -1.49 -14.93
CA GLY A 466 30.51 -1.82 -14.38
C GLY A 466 29.46 -0.75 -14.70
N LYS A 467 28.25 -1.22 -15.03
CA LYS A 467 27.09 -0.34 -15.25
C LYS A 467 26.38 -0.07 -13.93
N TRP A 468 26.07 1.19 -13.68
CA TRP A 468 25.37 1.67 -12.49
C TRP A 468 24.14 2.48 -12.87
N ARG A 469 23.16 2.54 -11.97
CA ARG A 469 21.97 3.37 -12.05
C ARG A 469 21.77 4.11 -10.74
N ILE A 470 21.37 5.37 -10.84
CA ILE A 470 20.93 6.14 -9.67
C ILE A 470 19.48 5.77 -9.32
N ASN A 471 19.18 5.69 -8.01
CA ASN A 471 17.86 5.39 -7.48
C ASN A 471 17.27 6.58 -6.70
N VAL A 472 17.57 7.79 -7.16
CA VAL A 472 17.22 9.04 -6.48
C VAL A 472 16.46 9.93 -7.44
N GLY A 473 15.32 10.44 -6.97
CA GLY A 473 14.46 11.35 -7.74
C GLY A 473 15.02 12.77 -7.84
N TRP A 474 14.49 13.54 -8.79
CA TRP A 474 14.88 14.91 -9.06
C TRP A 474 14.79 15.82 -7.82
N ASP A 475 13.71 15.73 -7.04
CA ASP A 475 13.49 16.63 -5.90
C ASP A 475 14.57 16.49 -4.81
N VAL A 476 15.00 15.25 -4.56
CA VAL A 476 16.10 14.95 -3.63
C VAL A 476 17.42 15.49 -4.18
N ILE A 477 17.73 15.24 -5.45
CA ILE A 477 18.96 15.73 -6.10
C ILE A 477 19.00 17.26 -6.14
N ARG A 478 17.87 17.92 -6.37
CA ARG A 478 17.76 19.38 -6.31
C ARG A 478 18.03 19.91 -4.91
N GLY A 479 17.52 19.23 -3.87
CA GLY A 479 17.83 19.53 -2.47
C GLY A 479 19.32 19.37 -2.15
N VAL A 480 19.93 18.26 -2.60
CA VAL A 480 21.37 17.99 -2.44
C VAL A 480 22.21 19.04 -3.17
N GLY A 481 21.86 19.39 -4.40
CA GLY A 481 22.50 20.45 -5.17
C GLY A 481 22.48 21.79 -4.43
N ARG A 482 21.30 22.24 -3.97
CA ARG A 482 21.17 23.47 -3.19
C ARG A 482 21.99 23.45 -1.89
N SER A 483 22.09 22.31 -1.21
CA SER A 483 22.91 22.17 0.00
C SER A 483 24.42 22.32 -0.25
N LEU A 484 24.86 22.22 -1.51
CA LEU A 484 26.23 22.40 -1.96
C LEU A 484 26.41 23.71 -2.77
N GLY A 485 25.37 24.53 -2.90
CA GLY A 485 25.38 25.73 -3.73
C GLY A 485 25.37 25.46 -5.24
N ILE A 486 24.99 24.24 -5.67
CA ILE A 486 25.00 23.81 -7.07
C ILE A 486 23.58 23.86 -7.67
N GLU A 487 23.40 24.69 -8.70
CA GLU A 487 22.18 24.71 -9.49
C GLU A 487 22.19 23.60 -10.56
N VAL A 488 21.82 22.38 -10.15
CA VAL A 488 21.82 21.18 -11.01
C VAL A 488 21.00 21.36 -12.31
N GLU A 489 20.08 22.33 -12.35
CA GLU A 489 19.26 22.63 -13.54
C GLU A 489 20.10 23.12 -14.72
N GLU A 490 21.16 23.89 -14.47
CA GLU A 490 22.01 24.45 -15.52
C GLU A 490 22.85 23.37 -16.23
N TRP A 491 23.10 22.27 -15.53
CA TRP A 491 23.94 21.17 -15.98
C TRP A 491 23.17 20.08 -16.75
N LEU A 492 21.84 20.19 -16.82
CA LEU A 492 20.99 19.24 -17.53
C LEU A 492 20.69 19.74 -18.95
N VAL A 493 21.04 18.92 -19.94
CA VAL A 493 20.76 19.23 -21.35
C VAL A 493 19.39 18.70 -21.73
N ASP A 494 18.46 19.58 -22.10
CA ASP A 494 17.09 19.21 -22.52
C ASP A 494 17.01 18.35 -23.81
#